data_AF-A0A6I1Z392-F1
#
_entry.id   AF-A0A6I1Z392-F1
#
_cell.length_a   1.000
_cell.length_b   1.000
_cell.length_c   1.000
_cell.angle_alpha   90.00
_cell.angle_beta   90.00
_cell.angle_gamma   90.00
#
_symmetry.space_group_name_H-M   'P 1'
#
loop_
_entity.id
_entity.type
_entity.pdbx_description
1 polymer ?
#
loop_
_entity_poly.entity_id
_entity_poly.type
_entity_poly.pdbx_seq_one_letter_code
_entity_poly.pdbx_strand_id
1 'polypeptide(L)' 'MEFLDQKPTFTQVDMAALLQGTVLAHQPRARTQGIQLMIEAPDDSCLPAGDEHLLTMAIGNLIDNALRHTLRADVSP' A
#
# COMPACT_ATOMS: atom_id res chain seq x y z
N MET A 1 11.58 16.85 4.34
CA MET A 1 11.84 16.55 2.93
C MET A 1 13.33 16.20 2.82
N GLU A 2 13.73 15.04 3.35
CA GLU A 2 15.13 14.59 3.48
C GLU A 2 15.30 13.17 2.90
N PHE A 3 14.59 12.84 1.82
CA PHE A 3 14.63 11.50 1.20
C PHE A 3 15.30 11.49 -0.18
N LEU A 4 15.80 12.63 -0.66
CA LEU A 4 16.35 12.74 -2.03
C LEU A 4 17.82 12.33 -2.14
N ASP A 5 18.54 12.19 -1.03
CA ASP A 5 19.99 11.89 -1.03
C ASP A 5 20.33 10.41 -0.77
N GLN A 6 19.33 9.56 -0.52
CA GLN A 6 19.56 8.12 -0.38
C GLN A 6 19.51 7.45 -1.75
N LYS A 7 20.64 6.83 -2.15
CA LYS A 7 20.66 5.98 -3.33
C LYS A 7 19.76 4.76 -3.09
N PRO A 8 18.81 4.47 -3.99
CA PRO A 8 17.96 3.29 -3.86
C PRO A 8 18.81 2.02 -3.82
N THR A 9 18.50 1.13 -2.90
CA THR A 9 19.09 -0.20 -2.83
C THR A 9 18.12 -1.20 -3.41
N PHE A 10 18.40 -1.65 -4.64
CA PHE A 10 17.56 -2.61 -5.33
C PHE A 10 17.86 -4.03 -4.86
N THR A 11 16.85 -4.70 -4.31
CA THR A 11 16.87 -6.11 -3.93
C THR A 11 15.66 -6.81 -4.53
N GLN A 12 15.64 -8.14 -4.45
CA GLN A 12 14.44 -8.90 -4.82
C GLN A 12 13.37 -8.68 -3.75
N VAL A 13 12.22 -8.13 -4.15
CA VAL A 13 11.14 -7.77 -3.24
C VAL A 13 9.97 -8.74 -3.41
N ASP A 14 9.51 -9.33 -2.32
CA ASP A 14 8.24 -10.06 -2.30
C ASP A 14 7.07 -9.06 -2.28
N MET A 15 6.48 -8.82 -3.44
CA MET A 15 5.38 -7.86 -3.57
C MET A 15 4.14 -8.30 -2.80
N ALA A 16 3.90 -9.60 -2.66
CA ALA A 16 2.76 -10.09 -1.90
C ALA A 16 2.95 -9.76 -0.41
N ALA A 17 4.13 -10.07 0.14
CA ALA A 17 4.47 -9.75 1.52
C ALA A 17 4.43 -8.23 1.79
N LEU A 18 5.01 -7.43 0.89
CA LEU A 18 5.04 -5.97 1.01
C LEU A 18 3.62 -5.38 1.02
N LEU A 19 2.78 -5.78 0.06
CA LEU A 19 1.39 -5.31 -0.03
C LEU A 19 0.59 -5.73 1.21
N GLN A 20 0.72 -6.98 1.65
CA GLN A 20 0.04 -7.49 2.84
C GLN A 20 0.41 -6.68 4.09
N GLY A 21 1.73 -6.47 4.32
CA GLY A 21 2.21 -5.68 5.46
C GLY A 21 1.71 -4.25 5.42
N THR A 22 1.76 -3.62 4.24
CA THR A 22 1.33 -2.22 4.07
C THR A 22 -0.19 -2.09 4.30
N VAL A 23 -1.02 -2.94 3.69
CA VAL A 23 -2.48 -2.91 3.88
C VAL A 23 -2.86 -3.20 5.34
N LEU A 24 -2.19 -4.14 5.99
CA LEU A 24 -2.42 -4.44 7.42
C LEU A 24 -2.17 -3.21 8.29
N ALA A 25 -1.14 -2.42 8.00
CA ALA A 25 -0.84 -1.18 8.72
C ALA A 25 -1.94 -0.11 8.53
N HIS A 26 -2.61 -0.08 7.38
CA HIS A 26 -3.68 0.89 7.07
C HIS A 26 -5.09 0.42 7.47
N GLN A 27 -5.27 -0.88 7.76
CA GLN A 27 -6.58 -1.47 8.10
C GLN A 27 -7.31 -0.78 9.27
N PRO A 28 -6.66 -0.41 10.40
CA PRO A 28 -7.34 0.28 11.49
C PRO A 28 -8.00 1.58 11.04
N ARG A 29 -7.31 2.38 10.22
CA ARG A 29 -7.83 3.64 9.69
C ARG A 29 -8.94 3.43 8.66
N ALA A 30 -8.80 2.44 7.79
CA ALA A 30 -9.86 2.09 6.84
C ALA A 30 -11.17 1.71 7.58
N ARG A 31 -11.05 0.88 8.63
CA ARG A 31 -12.18 0.45 9.46
C ARG A 31 -12.89 1.62 10.15
N THR A 32 -12.15 2.59 10.71
CA THR A 32 -12.78 3.76 11.36
C THR A 32 -13.53 4.64 10.35
N GLN A 33 -13.15 4.59 9.07
CA GLN A 33 -13.83 5.30 7.98
C GLN A 33 -14.97 4.48 7.35
N GLY A 34 -15.15 3.21 7.73
CA GLY A 34 -16.13 2.30 7.11
C GLY A 34 -15.71 1.82 5.71
N ILE A 35 -14.42 1.86 5.39
CA ILE A 35 -13.84 1.46 4.11
C ILE A 35 -13.21 0.07 4.26
N GLN A 36 -13.45 -0.79 3.27
CA GLN A 36 -12.80 -2.10 3.17
C GLN A 36 -11.58 -2.01 2.25
N LEU A 37 -10.41 -2.43 2.75
CA LEU A 37 -9.21 -2.63 1.95
C LEU A 37 -9.09 -4.11 1.56
N MET A 38 -8.80 -4.38 0.28
CA MET A 38 -8.61 -5.73 -0.27
C MET A 38 -7.33 -5.77 -1.08
N ILE A 39 -6.69 -6.94 -1.10
CA ILE A 39 -5.54 -7.23 -1.98
C ILE A 39 -5.99 -8.32 -2.94
N GLU A 40 -5.86 -8.03 -4.22
CA GLU A 40 -5.98 -9.01 -5.29
C GLU A 40 -4.58 -9.18 -5.88
N ALA A 41 -4.04 -10.40 -5.79
CA ALA A 41 -2.73 -10.75 -6.33
C ALA A 41 -2.88 -11.99 -7.21
N PRO A 42 -2.13 -12.09 -8.32
CA PRO A 42 -2.08 -13.32 -9.10
C PRO A 42 -1.46 -14.46 -8.27
N ASP A 43 -1.78 -15.70 -8.64
CA ASP A 43 -1.23 -16.90 -7.98
C ASP A 43 0.29 -17.04 -8.19
N ASP A 44 0.81 -16.41 -9.24
CA ASP A 44 2.24 -16.41 -9.56
C ASP A 44 3.03 -15.46 -8.65
N SER A 45 4.22 -15.90 -8.25
CA SER A 45 5.13 -15.09 -7.44
C SER A 45 5.61 -13.85 -8.21
N CYS A 46 5.36 -12.65 -7.65
CA CYS A 46 5.88 -11.39 -8.17
C CYS A 46 7.09 -10.94 -7.34
N LEU A 47 8.29 -11.10 -7.91
CA LEU A 47 9.57 -10.87 -7.24
C LEU A 47 10.47 -9.86 -8.00
N PRO A 48 10.02 -8.61 -8.23
CA PRO A 48 10.80 -7.61 -8.95
C PRO A 48 12.05 -7.16 -8.17
N ALA A 49 13.03 -6.63 -8.89
CA ALA A 49 14.10 -5.87 -8.28
C ALA A 49 13.59 -4.47 -7.92
N GLY A 50 13.67 -4.07 -6.65
CA GLY A 50 13.17 -2.80 -6.16
C GLY A 50 13.78 -2.40 -4.83
N ASP A 51 13.64 -1.13 -4.46
CA ASP A 51 13.93 -0.68 -3.10
C ASP A 51 12.66 -0.83 -2.25
N GLU A 52 12.69 -1.76 -1.30
CA GLU A 52 11.55 -2.12 -0.47
C GLU A 52 10.99 -0.91 0.31
N HIS A 53 11.86 -0.03 0.80
CA HIS A 53 11.46 1.15 1.56
C HIS A 53 10.73 2.16 0.66
N LEU A 54 11.29 2.46 -0.51
CA LEU A 54 10.66 3.36 -1.47
C LEU A 54 9.34 2.82 -2.00
N LEU A 55 9.26 1.51 -2.26
CA LEU A 55 8.02 0.86 -2.67
C LEU A 55 6.95 0.90 -1.57
N THR A 56 7.33 0.63 -0.32
CA THR A 56 6.42 0.74 0.84
C THR A 56 5.88 2.16 0.98
N MET A 57 6.74 3.18 0.86
CA MET A 57 6.30 4.58 0.89
C MET A 57 5.36 4.92 -0.26
N ALA A 58 5.69 4.50 -1.48
CA ALA A 58 4.86 4.76 -2.65
C ALA A 58 3.46 4.14 -2.49
N ILE A 59 3.39 2.87 -2.08
CA ILE A 59 2.13 2.15 -1.85
C ILE A 59 1.35 2.76 -0.68
N GLY A 60 2.01 3.08 0.42
CA GLY A 60 1.38 3.75 1.57
C GLY A 60 0.76 5.09 1.18
N ASN A 61 1.46 5.89 0.36
CA ASN A 61 0.94 7.15 -0.17
C ASN A 61 -0.30 6.94 -1.06
N LEU A 62 -0.34 5.87 -1.87
CA LEU A 62 -1.50 5.53 -2.68
C LEU A 62 -2.70 5.12 -1.82
N ILE A 63 -2.49 4.28 -0.79
CA ILE A 63 -3.55 3.89 0.15
C ILE A 63 -4.06 5.11 0.92
N ASP A 64 -3.15 5.96 1.40
CA ASP A 64 -3.50 7.19 2.09
C ASP A 64 -4.32 8.15 1.24
N ASN A 65 -3.97 8.26 -0.05
CA ASN A 65 -4.76 9.00 -1.03
C ASN A 65 -6.16 8.38 -1.18
N ALA A 66 -6.26 7.05 -1.33
CA ALA A 66 -7.54 6.38 -1.44
C ALA A 66 -8.41 6.61 -0.19
N LEU A 67 -7.85 6.45 1.02
CA LEU A 67 -8.58 6.66 2.27
C LEU A 67 -9.03 8.12 2.50
N ARG A 68 -8.35 9.09 1.87
CA ARG A 68 -8.78 10.51 1.91
C ARG A 68 -9.88 10.82 0.90
N HIS A 69 -9.83 10.19 -0.27
CA HIS A 69 -10.62 10.59 -1.44
C HIS A 69 -11.74 9.62 -1.83
N THR A 70 -11.77 8.41 -1.26
CA THR A 70 -12.93 7.52 -1.37
C THR A 70 -14.09 8.19 -0.65
N LEU A 71 -14.91 8.89 -1.42
CA LEU A 71 -16.23 9.36 -0.99
C LEU A 71 -16.93 8.15 -0.39
N ARG A 72 -17.42 8.27 0.85
CA ARG A 72 -18.26 7.25 1.47
C ARG A 72 -19.30 6.84 0.44
N ALA A 73 -19.31 5.56 0.04
CA ALA A 73 -20.38 5.04 -0.78
C ALA A 73 -21.66 5.38 -0.02
N ASP A 74 -22.44 6.30 -0.58
CA ASP A 74 -23.74 6.67 -0.04
C ASP A 74 -24.60 5.42 -0.17
N VAL A 75 -24.66 4.64 0.90
CA VAL A 75 -25.65 3.57 1.04
C VAL A 75 -26.94 4.28 1.41
N SER A 76 -27.62 4.79 0.39
CA SER A 76 -29.02 5.18 0.52
C SER A 76 -29.87 3.92 0.80
N PRO A 77 -30.83 3.99 1.73
CA PRO A 77 -31.55 2.85 2.30
C PRO A 77 -32.57 2.19 1.36
#